data_AF-A0A4Z0P3K4-F1
#
_entry.id   AF-A0A4Z0P3K4-F1
#
_cell.length_a   1.000
_cell.length_b   1.000
_cell.length_c   1.000
_cell.angle_alpha   90.00
_cell.angle_beta   90.00
_cell.angle_gamma   90.00
#
_symmetry.space_group_name_H-M   'P 1'
#
loop_
_entity.id
_entity.type
_entity.pdbx_description
1 polymer ?
#
loop_
_entity_poly.entity_id
_entity_poly.type
_entity_poly.pdbx_seq_one_letter_code
_entity_poly.pdbx_strand_id
1 'polypeptide(L)'
;MEQILLHLLGDYVLQNDWMAQNKTKAHWPAFVHALLYALPFTLIAPSPLAWAVLFGTHFLIDRYRLALYWIRIYNRIEVVGPFGYAESKPPYMAFWLMVIIDNTLHLTINYAAMRWL
;
A
#
# COMPACT_ATOMS: atom_id res chain seq x y z
N MET A 1 -9.97 -14.28 6.52
CA MET A 1 -8.57 -14.36 6.99
C MET A 1 -7.59 -14.42 5.82
N GLU A 2 -7.97 -15.12 4.77
CA GLU A 2 -7.30 -15.29 3.47
C GLU A 2 -6.77 -13.96 2.91
N GLN A 3 -7.63 -12.93 2.80
CA GLN A 3 -7.23 -11.64 2.22
C GLN A 3 -6.09 -10.95 2.97
N ILE A 4 -6.03 -11.11 4.31
CA ILE A 4 -4.94 -10.56 5.12
C ILE A 4 -3.65 -11.33 4.83
N LEU A 5 -3.70 -12.66 4.78
CA LEU A 5 -2.52 -13.47 4.47
C LEU A 5 -1.98 -13.18 3.06
N LEU A 6 -2.87 -13.05 2.06
CA LEU A 6 -2.47 -12.71 0.70
C LEU A 6 -1.89 -11.30 0.60
N HIS A 7 -2.45 -10.33 1.34
CA HIS A 7 -1.85 -9.01 1.47
C HIS A 7 -0.43 -9.11 2.02
N LEU A 8 -0.23 -9.78 3.16
CA LEU A 8 1.10 -9.90 3.79
C LEU A 8 2.10 -10.62 2.87
N LEU A 9 1.66 -11.67 2.18
CA LEU A 9 2.48 -12.38 1.20
C LEU A 9 2.89 -11.45 0.06
N GLY A 10 1.94 -10.72 -0.51
CA GLY A 10 2.19 -9.80 -1.62
C GLY A 10 3.11 -8.62 -1.25
N ASP A 11 2.81 -7.97 -0.14
CA ASP A 11 3.42 -6.69 0.22
C ASP A 11 4.80 -6.86 0.90
N TYR A 12 4.98 -7.93 1.68
CA TYR A 12 6.21 -8.16 2.45
C TYR A 12 7.08 -9.30 1.94
N VAL A 13 6.50 -10.41 1.48
CA VAL A 13 7.29 -11.62 1.11
C VAL A 13 7.70 -11.59 -0.35
N LEU A 14 6.77 -11.24 -1.25
CA LEU A 14 7.04 -11.16 -2.68
C LEU A 14 7.74 -9.86 -3.07
N GLN A 15 7.72 -8.83 -2.21
CA GLN A 15 8.48 -7.61 -2.40
C GLN A 15 9.96 -7.83 -2.08
N ASN A 16 10.81 -7.56 -3.06
CA ASN A 16 12.26 -7.58 -2.92
C ASN A 16 12.84 -6.17 -2.74
N ASP A 17 14.14 -6.09 -2.47
CA ASP A 17 14.84 -4.83 -2.21
C ASP A 17 14.73 -3.83 -3.38
N TRP A 18 14.85 -4.31 -4.63
CA TRP A 18 14.69 -3.45 -5.81
C TRP A 18 13.31 -2.79 -5.87
N MET A 19 12.24 -3.54 -5.60
CA MET A 19 10.88 -2.99 -5.54
C MET A 19 10.74 -1.99 -4.40
N ALA A 20 11.18 -2.35 -3.19
CA ALA A 20 11.06 -1.50 -2.00
C ALA A 20 11.76 -0.14 -2.18
N GLN A 21 12.94 -0.12 -2.79
CA GLN A 21 13.70 1.11 -3.00
C GLN A 21 13.17 2.01 -4.12
N ASN A 22 12.40 1.45 -5.07
CA ASN A 22 12.06 2.13 -6.32
C ASN A 22 10.56 2.27 -6.62
N LYS A 23 9.66 1.55 -5.94
CA LYS A 23 8.19 1.60 -6.18
C LYS A 23 7.61 3.01 -6.02
N THR A 24 8.20 3.81 -5.13
CA THR A 24 7.80 5.21 -4.91
C THR A 24 8.44 6.21 -5.88
N LYS A 25 9.38 5.76 -6.72
CA LYS A 25 10.19 6.63 -7.60
C LYS A 25 9.89 6.41 -9.09
N ALA A 26 9.57 5.17 -9.48
CA ALA A 26 9.35 4.80 -10.88
C ALA A 26 8.12 3.90 -11.05
N HIS A 27 7.46 4.02 -12.21
CA HIS A 27 6.25 3.25 -12.51
C HIS A 27 6.52 1.75 -12.69
N TRP A 28 7.65 1.37 -13.25
CA TRP A 28 7.93 -0.04 -13.52
C TRP A 28 8.09 -0.90 -12.25
N PRO A 29 8.92 -0.52 -11.24
CA PRO A 29 8.96 -1.23 -9.97
C PRO A 29 7.61 -1.26 -9.25
N ALA A 30 6.85 -0.16 -9.28
CA ALA A 30 5.51 -0.11 -8.70
C ALA A 30 4.54 -1.06 -9.38
N PHE A 31 4.59 -1.15 -10.71
CA PHE A 31 3.78 -2.06 -11.51
C PHE A 31 4.12 -3.52 -11.20
N VAL A 32 5.41 -3.88 -11.22
CA VAL A 32 5.85 -5.24 -10.90
C VAL A 32 5.44 -5.63 -9.49
N HIS A 33 5.61 -4.73 -8.52
CA HIS A 33 5.19 -4.94 -7.14
C HIS A 33 3.67 -5.15 -7.03
N ALA A 34 2.86 -4.23 -7.58
CA ALA A 34 1.41 -4.35 -7.54
C ALA A 34 0.90 -5.62 -8.26
N LEU A 35 1.57 -6.03 -9.35
CA LEU A 35 1.24 -7.26 -10.07
C LEU A 35 1.52 -8.50 -9.22
N LEU A 36 2.71 -8.59 -8.62
CA LEU A 36 3.06 -9.70 -7.73
C LEU A 36 2.19 -9.73 -6.47
N TYR A 37 1.84 -8.56 -5.94
CA TYR A 37 0.89 -8.42 -4.84
C TYR A 37 -0.50 -8.94 -5.21
N ALA A 38 -1.02 -8.59 -6.39
CA ALA A 38 -2.36 -8.97 -6.81
C ALA A 38 -2.45 -10.42 -7.34
N LEU A 39 -1.32 -11.03 -7.73
CA LEU A 39 -1.29 -12.36 -8.32
C LEU A 39 -1.93 -13.45 -7.43
N PRO A 40 -1.63 -13.55 -6.11
CA PRO A 40 -2.30 -14.51 -5.24
C PRO A 40 -3.81 -14.28 -5.12
N PHE A 41 -4.28 -13.04 -5.25
CA PHE A 41 -5.71 -12.72 -5.18
C PHE A 41 -6.51 -13.27 -6.36
N THR A 42 -5.87 -13.69 -7.47
CA THR A 42 -6.55 -14.39 -8.57
C THR A 42 -7.26 -15.68 -8.11
N LEU A 43 -6.82 -16.27 -7.00
CA LEU A 43 -7.40 -17.49 -6.43
C LEU A 43 -8.73 -17.25 -5.70
N ILE A 44 -8.96 -16.02 -5.23
CA ILE A 44 -10.10 -15.72 -4.34
C ILE A 44 -10.95 -14.53 -4.82
N ALA A 45 -10.48 -13.75 -5.80
CA ALA A 45 -11.19 -12.58 -6.29
C ALA A 45 -12.55 -13.00 -6.91
N PRO A 46 -13.66 -12.38 -6.49
CA PRO A 46 -15.00 -12.76 -6.96
C PRO A 46 -15.26 -12.38 -8.43
N SER A 47 -14.52 -11.40 -8.96
CA SER A 47 -14.67 -10.93 -10.33
C SER A 47 -13.37 -10.32 -10.88
N PRO A 48 -13.24 -10.21 -12.22
CA PRO A 48 -12.14 -9.47 -12.84
C PRO A 48 -12.09 -7.99 -12.42
N LEU A 49 -13.26 -7.40 -12.13
CA LEU A 49 -13.36 -6.02 -11.67
C LEU A 49 -12.79 -5.87 -10.26
N ALA A 50 -13.14 -6.77 -9.33
CA ALA A 50 -12.56 -6.80 -8.00
C ALA A 50 -11.03 -6.93 -8.05
N TRP A 51 -10.53 -7.83 -8.90
CA TRP A 51 -9.10 -8.01 -9.12
C TRP A 51 -8.43 -6.75 -9.70
N ALA A 52 -9.05 -6.12 -10.70
CA ALA A 52 -8.54 -4.88 -11.29
C ALA A 52 -8.48 -3.73 -10.28
N VAL A 53 -9.46 -3.62 -9.38
CA VAL A 53 -9.46 -2.63 -8.30
C VAL A 53 -8.35 -2.92 -7.29
N LEU A 54 -8.16 -4.16 -6.86
CA LEU A 54 -7.05 -4.57 -5.98
C LEU A 54 -5.70 -4.15 -6.57
N PHE A 55 -5.42 -4.58 -7.81
CA PHE A 55 -4.19 -4.28 -8.51
C PHE A 55 -3.99 -2.77 -8.71
N GLY A 56 -5.01 -2.08 -9.24
CA GLY A 56 -4.93 -0.67 -9.59
C GLY A 56 -4.77 0.22 -8.37
N THR A 57 -5.52 -0.04 -7.30
CA THR A 57 -5.41 0.76 -6.07
C THR A 57 -4.10 0.50 -5.35
N HIS A 58 -3.60 -0.75 -5.31
CA HIS A 58 -2.29 -1.06 -4.76
C HIS A 58 -1.18 -0.26 -5.46
N PHE A 59 -1.18 -0.28 -6.79
CA PHE A 59 -0.25 0.50 -7.60
C PHE A 59 -0.30 2.00 -7.25
N LEU A 60 -1.49 2.58 -7.18
CA LEU A 60 -1.66 4.02 -6.91
C LEU A 60 -1.22 4.40 -5.50
N ILE A 61 -1.60 3.61 -4.48
CA ILE A 61 -1.25 3.87 -3.08
C ILE A 61 0.27 3.90 -2.91
N ASP A 62 0.96 2.89 -3.42
CA ASP A 62 2.41 2.77 -3.30
C ASP A 62 3.16 3.80 -4.16
N ARG A 63 2.79 3.92 -5.43
CA ARG A 63 3.50 4.77 -6.39
C ARG A 63 3.49 6.22 -5.94
N TYR A 64 2.37 6.67 -5.39
CA TYR A 64 2.14 8.06 -4.98
C TYR A 64 2.17 8.26 -3.47
N ARG A 65 2.45 7.21 -2.70
CA ARG A 65 2.62 7.27 -1.23
C ARG A 65 1.39 7.91 -0.56
N LEU A 66 0.19 7.45 -0.89
CA LEU A 66 -1.06 8.11 -0.49
C LEU A 66 -1.25 8.20 1.02
N ALA A 67 -0.67 7.27 1.80
CA ALA A 67 -0.64 7.35 3.26
C ALA A 67 -0.02 8.66 3.77
N LEU A 68 1.00 9.21 3.10
CA LEU A 68 1.63 10.48 3.51
C LEU A 68 0.68 11.66 3.37
N TYR A 69 -0.14 11.68 2.32
CA TYR A 69 -1.14 12.72 2.11
C TYR A 69 -2.22 12.65 3.19
N TRP A 70 -2.70 11.45 3.52
CA TRP A 70 -3.63 11.25 4.62
C TRP A 70 -3.06 11.76 5.95
N ILE A 71 -1.82 11.37 6.29
CA ILE A 71 -1.16 11.80 7.53
C ILE A 71 -1.05 13.34 7.58
N ARG A 72 -0.66 13.99 6.48
CA ARG A 72 -0.58 15.47 6.38
C ARG A 72 -1.92 16.13 6.66
N ILE A 73 -2.97 15.67 5.97
CA ILE A 73 -4.32 16.24 6.07
C ILE A 73 -4.86 16.06 7.48
N TYR A 74 -4.78 14.84 8.02
CA TYR A 74 -5.33 14.51 9.32
C TYR A 74 -4.65 15.26 10.46
N ASN A 75 -3.32 15.40 10.41
CA ASN A 75 -2.56 16.09 11.45
C ASN A 75 -2.43 17.61 11.22
N ARG A 76 -2.88 18.13 10.07
CA ARG A 76 -2.76 19.56 9.70
C ARG A 76 -1.33 20.09 9.78
N ILE A 77 -0.37 19.32 9.28
CA ILE A 77 1.06 19.67 9.32
C ILE A 77 1.54 20.06 7.91
N GLU A 78 2.16 21.24 7.80
CA GLU A 78 2.74 21.74 6.54
C GLU A 78 4.16 21.21 6.29
N VAL A 79 5.02 21.20 7.32
CA VAL A 79 6.40 20.68 7.24
C VAL A 79 6.45 19.23 7.70
N VAL A 80 6.75 18.32 6.78
CA VAL A 80 6.82 16.89 7.11
C VAL A 80 8.16 16.27 6.75
N GLY A 81 8.65 15.45 7.67
CA GLY A 81 9.74 14.52 7.42
C GLY A 81 9.34 13.39 6.45
N PRO A 82 10.25 12.42 6.23
CA PRO A 82 10.13 11.42 5.17
C PRO A 82 8.90 10.49 5.25
N PHE A 83 8.24 10.42 6.42
CA PHE A 83 7.09 9.55 6.69
C PHE A 83 5.77 10.31 6.92
N GLY A 84 5.71 11.60 6.58
CA GLY A 84 4.48 12.41 6.68
C GLY A 84 4.23 13.03 8.05
N TYR A 85 5.10 12.81 9.04
CA TYR A 85 5.04 13.44 10.35
C TYR A 85 6.04 14.59 10.50
N ALA A 86 5.84 15.45 11.50
CA ALA A 86 6.82 16.48 11.87
C ALA A 86 8.22 15.86 12.13
N GLU A 87 9.27 16.60 11.79
CA GLU A 87 10.67 16.16 11.94
C GLU A 87 11.06 15.87 13.40
N SER A 88 10.35 16.45 14.36
CA SER A 88 10.54 16.19 15.80
C SER A 88 10.08 14.79 16.23
N LYS A 89 9.27 14.08 15.43
CA LYS A 89 8.82 12.73 15.76
C LYS A 89 9.97 11.73 15.55
N PRO A 90 10.22 10.81 16.51
CA PRO A 90 11.25 9.78 16.35
C PRO A 90 11.08 8.99 15.03
N PRO A 91 12.14 8.85 14.20
CA PRO A 91 12.02 8.28 12.86
C PRO A 91 11.42 6.87 12.81
N TYR A 92 11.80 5.99 13.75
CA TYR A 92 11.28 4.62 13.82
C TYR A 92 9.77 4.60 14.08
N MET A 93 9.27 5.51 14.93
CA MET A 93 7.85 5.62 15.24
C MET A 93 7.07 6.19 14.06
N ALA A 94 7.62 7.24 13.42
CA ALA A 94 7.02 7.81 12.22
C ALA A 94 6.94 6.79 11.08
N PHE A 95 7.97 5.97 10.89
CA PHE A 95 7.99 4.88 9.92
C PHE A 95 6.87 3.88 10.19
N TRP A 96 6.79 3.29 11.39
CA TRP A 96 5.80 2.26 11.69
C TRP A 96 4.36 2.77 11.64
N LEU A 97 4.10 3.99 12.12
CA LEU A 97 2.78 4.60 12.00
C LEU A 97 2.38 4.80 10.54
N MET A 98 3.32 5.23 9.69
CA MET A 98 3.08 5.36 8.26
C MET A 98 2.78 4.01 7.61
N VAL A 99 3.57 2.97 7.90
CA VAL A 99 3.35 1.60 7.40
C VAL A 99 1.98 1.06 7.81
N ILE A 100 1.56 1.27 9.07
CA ILE A 100 0.24 0.82 9.56
C ILE A 100 -0.90 1.53 8.82
N ILE A 101 -0.80 2.85 8.63
CA ILE A 101 -1.81 3.61 7.89
C ILE A 101 -1.88 3.14 6.44
N ASP A 102 -0.73 2.96 5.81
CA ASP A 102 -0.60 2.49 4.44
C ASP A 102 -1.25 1.10 4.25
N ASN A 103 -0.85 0.11 5.07
CA ASN A 103 -1.45 -1.23 5.07
C ASN A 103 -2.96 -1.21 5.36
N THR A 104 -3.42 -0.30 6.23
CA THR A 104 -4.86 -0.17 6.53
C THR A 104 -5.63 0.31 5.29
N LEU A 105 -5.06 1.23 4.48
CA LEU A 105 -5.68 1.66 3.23
C LEU A 105 -5.81 0.48 2.25
N HIS A 106 -4.73 -0.29 2.05
CA HIS A 106 -4.74 -1.47 1.20
C HIS A 106 -5.80 -2.49 1.66
N LEU A 107 -5.76 -2.90 2.94
CA LEU A 107 -6.70 -3.89 3.49
C LEU A 107 -8.16 -3.43 3.41
N THR A 108 -8.42 -2.14 3.64
CA THR A 108 -9.79 -1.58 3.56
C THR A 108 -10.32 -1.65 2.13
N ILE A 109 -9.50 -1.26 1.15
CA ILE A 109 -9.90 -1.31 -0.27
C ILE A 109 -10.01 -2.76 -0.74
N ASN A 110 -9.10 -3.64 -0.30
CA ASN A 110 -9.20 -5.07 -0.61
C ASN A 110 -10.53 -5.65 -0.12
N TYR A 111 -10.85 -5.42 1.16
CA TYR A 111 -12.11 -5.87 1.73
C TYR A 111 -13.30 -5.35 0.93
N ALA A 112 -13.26 -4.06 0.55
CA ALA A 112 -14.33 -3.44 -0.21
C ALA A 112 -14.51 -4.06 -1.61
N ALA A 113 -13.41 -4.20 -2.35
CA ALA A 113 -13.41 -4.78 -3.68
C ALA A 113 -13.90 -6.24 -3.64
N MET A 114 -13.40 -7.02 -2.69
CA MET A 114 -13.76 -8.43 -2.54
C MET A 114 -15.20 -8.66 -2.06
N ARG A 115 -15.81 -7.66 -1.41
CA ARG A 115 -17.16 -7.78 -0.84
C ARG A 115 -18.25 -7.31 -1.79
N TRP A 116 -17.96 -6.30 -2.62
CA TRP A 116 -18.96 -5.55 -3.38
C TRP A 116 -18.76 -5.51 -4.89
N LEU A 117 -17.63 -5.99 -5.43
CA LEU A 117 -17.36 -6.10 -6.86
C LEU A 117 -17.26 -7.56 -7.27
#